data_AF-A0AAJ5WPV8-F1
#
_entry.id   AF-A0AAJ5WPV8-F1
#
_cell.length_a   1.000
_cell.length_b   1.000
_cell.length_c   1.000
_cell.angle_alpha   90.00
_cell.angle_beta   90.00
_cell.angle_gamma   90.00
#
_symmetry.space_group_name_H-M   'P 1'
#
loop_
_entity.id
_entity.type
_entity.pdbx_description
1 polymer ?
#
loop_
_entity_poly.entity_id
_entity_poly.type
_entity_poly.pdbx_seq_one_letter_code
_entity_poly.pdbx_strand_id
1 'polypeptide(L)'
;MSKYAIVIGIDHYVPPEKSGLKTLKGAIADAKEVHKWLISYGGVPEDNCFLYTSTEQPLAPAKTVIDKKIVDIIKDIQENHQSDADRLYFYYAGHGLCVPDDMENTGMCMADWEEYMADVCSISSSQYKKKFINEGLFKEIILWMDCCRTAKFQFDPGRGPRILPRMGPNHNPRWMVAFGAQFNNEAFEAVVDPANNEMRGVFTKVLLEGLTGAAPSAGVRPNVAELSNYLYYKVPLEAQKAGFSQDPEIFGNTHTGKPVYF
;
A
#
# COMPACT_ATOMS: atom_id res chain seq x y z
N MET A 1 4.15 7.16 -21.60
CA MET A 1 3.53 6.08 -20.80
C MET A 1 3.47 6.57 -19.36
N SER A 2 2.28 6.94 -18.88
CA SER A 2 2.12 7.64 -17.59
C SER A 2 1.87 6.63 -16.46
N LYS A 3 2.88 6.46 -15.61
CA LYS A 3 2.78 5.70 -14.36
C LYS A 3 2.71 6.69 -13.20
N TYR A 4 1.96 6.33 -12.16
CA TYR A 4 1.82 7.13 -10.94
C TYR A 4 2.02 6.24 -9.72
N ALA A 5 2.46 6.86 -8.62
CA ALA A 5 2.55 6.20 -7.33
C ALA A 5 2.14 7.11 -6.18
N ILE A 6 1.42 6.55 -5.22
CA ILE A 6 1.23 7.14 -3.90
C ILE A 6 1.87 6.20 -2.89
N VAL A 7 2.79 6.70 -2.08
CA VAL A 7 3.58 5.91 -1.13
C VAL A 7 3.42 6.55 0.24
N ILE A 8 2.92 5.78 1.21
CA ILE A 8 2.56 6.27 2.54
C ILE A 8 3.29 5.45 3.61
N GLY A 9 3.96 6.12 4.54
CA GLY A 9 4.62 5.48 5.69
C GLY A 9 4.36 6.26 6.97
N ILE A 10 3.73 5.64 7.96
CA ILE A 10 3.28 6.32 9.18
C ILE A 10 3.86 5.63 10.40
N ASP A 11 4.79 6.33 11.06
CA ASP A 11 5.35 5.95 12.36
C ASP A 11 4.66 6.69 13.50
N HIS A 12 4.33 7.97 13.28
CA HIS A 12 3.81 8.87 14.28
C HIS A 12 2.29 8.95 14.20
N TYR A 13 1.64 8.77 15.34
CA TYR A 13 0.18 8.76 15.48
C TYR A 13 -0.26 9.66 16.64
N VAL A 14 -1.56 9.94 16.72
CA VAL A 14 -2.17 10.36 17.98
C VAL A 14 -1.75 9.32 19.03
N PRO A 15 -1.25 9.72 20.20
CA PRO A 15 -0.68 8.78 21.13
C PRO A 15 -1.78 8.03 21.92
N PRO A 16 -1.49 6.82 22.46
CA PRO A 16 -2.51 5.96 23.08
C PRO A 16 -3.26 6.60 24.26
N GLU A 17 -2.63 7.50 25.02
CA GLU A 17 -3.27 8.24 26.11
C GLU A 17 -4.37 9.21 25.64
N LYS A 18 -4.47 9.44 24.31
CA LYS A 18 -5.53 10.20 23.65
C LYS A 18 -6.32 9.32 22.68
N SER A 19 -6.49 8.04 23.01
CA SER A 19 -7.25 7.07 22.18
C SER A 19 -6.69 6.84 20.77
N GLY A 20 -5.41 7.11 20.57
CA GLY A 20 -4.72 6.85 19.31
C GLY A 20 -3.95 5.52 19.29
N LEU A 21 -2.83 5.50 18.57
CA LEU A 21 -2.05 4.29 18.29
C LEU A 21 -0.61 4.42 18.78
N LYS A 22 0.03 3.26 18.99
CA LYS A 22 1.44 3.22 19.37
C LYS A 22 2.31 3.67 18.21
N THR A 23 3.37 4.41 18.48
CA THR A 23 4.39 4.77 17.50
C THR A 23 5.07 3.52 16.92
N LEU A 24 5.29 3.53 15.60
CA LEU A 24 6.06 2.52 14.86
C LEU A 24 7.47 3.04 14.56
N LYS A 25 8.35 2.21 13.97
CA LYS A 25 9.76 2.58 13.77
C LYS A 25 10.32 2.32 12.36
N GLY A 26 9.61 1.55 11.55
CA GLY A 26 10.03 1.07 10.24
C GLY A 26 9.22 1.65 9.09
N ALA A 27 7.98 2.07 9.32
CA ALA A 27 7.05 2.41 8.24
C ALA A 27 7.52 3.60 7.39
N ILE A 28 8.14 4.62 7.99
CA ILE A 28 8.74 5.74 7.24
C ILE A 28 9.92 5.27 6.38
N ALA A 29 10.78 4.42 6.93
CA ALA A 29 11.96 3.93 6.22
C ALA A 29 11.58 2.99 5.07
N ASP A 30 10.59 2.13 5.30
CA ASP A 30 9.97 1.27 4.30
C ASP A 30 9.39 2.07 3.13
N ALA A 31 8.57 3.09 3.42
CA ALA A 31 7.99 3.96 2.40
C ALA A 31 9.07 4.67 1.57
N LYS A 32 10.16 5.13 2.19
CA LYS A 32 11.29 5.76 1.48
C LYS A 32 11.98 4.81 0.51
N GLU A 33 12.25 3.57 0.92
CA GLU A 33 12.89 2.59 0.03
C GLU A 33 11.97 2.12 -1.09
N VAL A 34 10.66 1.97 -0.84
CA VAL A 34 9.68 1.69 -1.90
C VAL A 34 9.58 2.84 -2.89
N HIS A 35 9.53 4.09 -2.42
CA HIS A 35 9.54 5.28 -3.28
C HIS A 35 10.79 5.33 -4.17
N LYS A 36 11.96 5.12 -3.58
CA LYS A 36 13.23 5.04 -4.30
C LYS A 36 13.22 3.94 -5.37
N TRP A 37 12.76 2.73 -5.02
CA TRP A 37 12.65 1.63 -5.97
C TRP A 37 11.68 1.96 -7.11
N LEU A 38 10.54 2.61 -6.83
CA LEU A 38 9.54 2.98 -7.83
C LEU A 38 10.09 3.94 -8.88
N ILE A 39 10.90 4.93 -8.46
CA ILE A 39 11.53 5.89 -9.37
C ILE A 39 12.66 5.23 -10.17
N SER A 40 13.49 4.41 -9.53
CA SER A 40 14.67 3.85 -10.20
C SER A 40 14.33 2.63 -11.07
N TYR A 41 13.66 1.63 -10.49
CA TYR A 41 13.36 0.37 -11.15
C TYR A 41 11.89 0.34 -11.58
N GLY A 42 10.92 0.66 -10.73
CA GLY A 42 9.49 0.62 -11.07
C GLY A 42 9.09 1.50 -12.28
N GLY A 43 9.95 2.45 -12.64
CA GLY A 43 9.84 3.31 -13.82
C GLY A 43 8.73 4.33 -13.71
N VAL A 44 8.38 4.72 -12.47
CA VAL A 44 7.47 5.83 -12.20
C VAL A 44 8.27 7.12 -12.34
N PRO A 45 7.85 8.08 -13.20
CA PRO A 45 8.47 9.40 -13.23
C PRO A 45 8.49 10.03 -11.83
N GLU A 46 9.57 10.71 -11.47
CA GLU A 46 9.74 11.32 -10.14
C GLU A 46 8.58 12.27 -9.79
N ASP A 47 8.18 13.12 -10.73
CA ASP A 47 7.04 14.05 -10.59
C ASP A 47 5.69 13.35 -10.37
N ASN A 48 5.60 12.06 -10.69
CA ASN A 48 4.41 11.23 -10.53
C ASN A 48 4.50 10.26 -9.33
N CYS A 49 5.59 10.32 -8.54
CA CYS A 49 5.84 9.43 -7.42
C CYS A 49 5.75 10.19 -6.08
N PHE A 50 4.57 10.19 -5.47
CA PHE A 50 4.28 11.02 -4.29
C PHE A 50 4.52 10.25 -2.99
N LEU A 51 5.48 10.72 -2.19
CA LEU A 51 5.82 10.17 -0.88
C LEU A 51 5.19 10.99 0.26
N TYR A 52 4.47 10.32 1.14
CA TYR A 52 3.87 10.88 2.35
C TYR A 52 4.38 10.12 3.57
N THR A 53 5.18 10.80 4.39
CA THR A 53 5.70 10.24 5.64
C THR A 53 5.18 11.02 6.83
N SER A 54 4.97 10.33 7.95
CA SER A 54 4.40 11.00 9.12
C SER A 54 5.36 11.93 9.84
N THR A 55 4.85 13.04 10.36
CA THR A 55 5.58 13.99 11.23
C THR A 55 4.86 14.09 12.57
N GLU A 56 5.59 14.33 13.67
CA GLU A 56 4.97 14.47 15.00
C GLU A 56 4.33 15.85 15.23
N GLN A 57 4.93 16.91 14.68
CA GLN A 57 4.52 18.31 14.92
C GLN A 57 4.70 19.19 13.67
N PRO A 58 3.61 19.58 12.96
CA PRO A 58 2.25 19.11 13.18
C PRO A 58 2.12 17.62 12.84
N LEU A 59 1.15 16.95 13.49
CA LEU A 59 0.82 15.56 13.19
C LEU A 59 0.22 15.46 11.78
N ALA A 60 0.83 14.64 10.92
CA ALA A 60 0.46 14.47 9.52
C ALA A 60 1.01 13.14 8.99
N PRO A 61 0.56 12.61 7.84
CA PRO A 61 -0.54 13.10 7.02
C PRO A 61 -1.91 12.64 7.52
N ALA A 62 -2.90 13.53 7.39
CA ALA A 62 -4.31 13.16 7.49
C ALA A 62 -4.83 12.59 6.17
N LYS A 63 -5.94 11.83 6.23
CA LYS A 63 -6.60 11.24 5.05
C LYS A 63 -6.87 12.27 3.94
N THR A 64 -7.32 13.46 4.30
CA THR A 64 -7.71 14.52 3.37
C THR A 64 -6.57 14.98 2.46
N VAL A 65 -5.32 14.88 2.93
CA VAL A 65 -4.13 15.20 2.13
C VAL A 65 -3.97 14.19 1.00
N ILE A 66 -4.17 12.90 1.31
CA ILE A 66 -4.10 11.80 0.33
C ILE A 66 -5.25 11.91 -0.66
N ASP A 67 -6.47 12.17 -0.18
CA ASP A 67 -7.64 12.40 -1.03
C ASP A 67 -7.40 13.52 -2.06
N LYS A 68 -6.86 14.65 -1.60
CA LYS A 68 -6.57 15.79 -2.47
C LYS A 68 -5.55 15.41 -3.55
N LYS A 69 -4.51 14.66 -3.20
CA LYS A 69 -3.51 14.21 -4.18
C LYS A 69 -4.11 13.25 -5.21
N ILE A 70 -4.98 12.33 -4.79
CA ILE A 70 -5.69 11.45 -5.72
C ILE A 70 -6.53 12.27 -6.71
N VAL A 71 -7.22 13.31 -6.23
CA VAL A 71 -7.98 14.22 -7.10
C VAL A 71 -7.05 14.94 -8.08
N ASP A 72 -5.89 15.41 -7.64
CA ASP A 72 -4.92 16.08 -8.52
C ASP A 72 -4.40 15.14 -9.63
N ILE A 73 -4.02 13.90 -9.27
CA ILE A 73 -3.56 12.88 -10.24
C ILE A 73 -4.65 12.59 -11.27
N ILE A 74 -5.90 12.46 -10.82
CA ILE A 74 -6.99 12.11 -11.72
C ILE A 74 -7.29 13.26 -12.69
N LYS A 75 -7.26 14.51 -12.22
CA LYS A 75 -7.36 15.68 -13.10
C LYS A 75 -6.23 15.73 -14.12
N ASP A 76 -5.00 15.52 -13.68
CA ASP A 76 -3.83 15.48 -14.56
C ASP A 76 -3.98 14.42 -15.67
N ILE A 77 -4.42 13.20 -15.33
CA ILE A 77 -4.66 12.14 -16.32
C ILE A 77 -5.79 12.51 -17.31
N GLN A 78 -6.87 13.10 -16.80
CA GLN A 78 -8.00 13.51 -17.64
C GLN A 78 -7.65 14.66 -18.59
N GLU A 79 -6.79 15.59 -18.17
CA GLU A 79 -6.40 16.78 -18.92
C GLU A 79 -5.23 16.53 -19.86
N ASN A 80 -4.20 15.81 -19.40
CA ASN A 80 -2.91 15.69 -20.09
C ASN A 80 -2.66 14.32 -20.72
N HIS A 81 -3.46 13.31 -20.37
CA HIS A 81 -3.24 11.92 -20.80
C HIS A 81 -4.45 11.28 -21.48
N GLN A 82 -5.40 12.09 -21.99
CA GLN A 82 -6.61 11.61 -22.68
C GLN A 82 -7.38 10.56 -21.86
N SER A 83 -7.32 10.66 -20.52
CA SER A 83 -7.89 9.68 -19.60
C SER A 83 -7.28 8.27 -19.68
N ASP A 84 -6.06 8.10 -20.22
CA ASP A 84 -5.38 6.81 -20.41
C ASP A 84 -3.97 6.80 -19.80
N ALA A 85 -3.88 6.29 -18.56
CA ALA A 85 -2.64 6.03 -17.85
C ALA A 85 -2.33 4.54 -17.80
N ASP A 86 -1.04 4.21 -17.68
CA ASP A 86 -0.61 2.81 -17.76
C ASP A 86 -0.74 2.09 -16.43
N ARG A 87 -0.21 2.66 -15.35
CA ARG A 87 -0.18 1.99 -14.05
C ARG A 87 -0.29 2.94 -12.87
N LEU A 88 -1.06 2.54 -11.87
CA LEU A 88 -1.04 3.11 -10.53
C LEU A 88 -0.36 2.13 -9.56
N TYR A 89 0.60 2.63 -8.79
CA TYR A 89 1.07 2.01 -7.55
C TYR A 89 0.47 2.72 -6.34
N PHE A 90 0.04 1.96 -5.35
CA PHE A 90 -0.37 2.49 -4.06
C PHE A 90 0.27 1.65 -2.97
N TYR A 91 1.14 2.28 -2.18
CA TYR A 91 1.85 1.62 -1.10
C TYR A 91 1.49 2.26 0.23
N TYR A 92 1.28 1.42 1.25
CA TYR A 92 1.04 1.85 2.62
C TYR A 92 1.83 0.98 3.59
N ALA A 93 2.51 1.61 4.55
CA ALA A 93 3.03 0.99 5.75
C ALA A 93 2.58 1.76 7.00
N GLY A 94 2.14 1.03 8.02
CA GLY A 94 1.69 1.59 9.28
C GLY A 94 0.69 0.68 9.98
N HIS A 95 -0.10 1.24 10.90
CA HIS A 95 -1.20 0.50 11.54
C HIS A 95 -2.33 0.22 10.55
N GLY A 96 -2.89 -0.97 10.67
CA GLY A 96 -4.03 -1.43 9.89
C GLY A 96 -5.04 -2.13 10.78
N LEU A 97 -6.30 -2.06 10.38
CA LEU A 97 -7.42 -2.70 11.06
C LEU A 97 -8.25 -3.48 10.05
N CYS A 98 -8.64 -4.71 10.41
CA CYS A 98 -9.55 -5.50 9.60
C CYS A 98 -10.97 -4.95 9.71
N VAL A 99 -11.66 -4.88 8.58
CA VAL A 99 -13.10 -4.62 8.55
C VAL A 99 -13.83 -5.96 8.77
N PRO A 100 -14.60 -6.11 9.86
CA PRO A 100 -15.36 -7.33 10.08
C PRO A 100 -16.22 -7.67 8.86
N ASP A 101 -16.28 -8.96 8.51
CA ASP A 101 -17.07 -9.49 7.39
C ASP A 101 -16.66 -9.03 5.97
N ASP A 102 -15.56 -8.29 5.80
CA ASP A 102 -14.99 -7.94 4.49
C ASP A 102 -13.50 -8.33 4.42
N MET A 103 -13.25 -9.58 4.01
CA MET A 103 -11.90 -10.13 3.93
C MET A 103 -10.99 -9.40 2.95
N GLU A 104 -11.51 -8.66 1.97
CA GLU A 104 -10.66 -7.91 1.03
C GLU A 104 -10.43 -6.46 1.46
N ASN A 105 -10.92 -6.06 2.64
CA ASN A 105 -10.87 -4.69 3.12
C ASN A 105 -10.05 -4.55 4.39
N THR A 106 -9.32 -3.45 4.45
CA THR A 106 -8.47 -3.09 5.58
C THR A 106 -8.50 -1.57 5.68
N GLY A 107 -8.75 -1.08 6.89
CA GLY A 107 -8.62 0.33 7.23
C GLY A 107 -7.16 0.65 7.49
N MET A 108 -6.55 1.41 6.60
CA MET A 108 -5.20 1.95 6.74
C MET A 108 -5.28 3.20 7.62
N CYS A 109 -4.71 3.16 8.82
CA CYS A 109 -4.85 4.21 9.82
C CYS A 109 -3.95 5.40 9.48
N MET A 110 -4.52 6.60 9.35
CA MET A 110 -3.74 7.81 9.07
C MET A 110 -3.07 8.36 10.34
N ALA A 111 -2.18 9.34 10.22
CA ALA A 111 -1.44 9.84 11.39
C ALA A 111 -2.37 10.44 12.45
N ASP A 112 -3.48 11.04 12.02
CA ASP A 112 -4.53 11.61 12.86
C ASP A 112 -5.54 10.56 13.38
N TRP A 113 -5.26 9.26 13.25
CA TRP A 113 -6.16 8.20 13.69
C TRP A 113 -6.43 8.27 15.20
N GLU A 114 -7.71 8.24 15.55
CA GLU A 114 -8.24 8.14 16.90
C GLU A 114 -9.42 7.17 16.89
N GLU A 115 -9.58 6.37 17.95
CA GLU A 115 -10.59 5.30 18.03
C GLU A 115 -12.01 5.79 17.73
N TYR A 116 -12.41 6.93 18.26
CA TYR A 116 -13.75 7.51 18.05
C TYR A 116 -13.94 8.18 16.67
N MET A 117 -12.86 8.35 15.90
CA MET A 117 -12.86 8.94 14.56
C MET A 117 -12.30 7.98 13.51
N ALA A 118 -12.21 6.67 13.83
CA ALA A 118 -11.55 5.67 13.01
C ALA A 118 -12.07 5.65 11.56
N ASP A 119 -13.37 5.85 11.35
CA ASP A 119 -14.01 5.88 10.04
C ASP A 119 -13.48 7.01 9.14
N VAL A 120 -13.22 8.20 9.69
CA VAL A 120 -12.79 9.37 8.91
C VAL A 120 -11.27 9.54 8.87
N CYS A 121 -10.56 8.98 9.84
CA CYS A 121 -9.09 9.00 9.94
C CYS A 121 -8.44 7.70 9.44
N SER A 122 -9.15 6.93 8.61
CA SER A 122 -8.59 5.75 7.93
C SER A 122 -8.97 5.72 6.45
N ILE A 123 -8.19 4.97 5.66
CA ILE A 123 -8.42 4.73 4.24
C ILE A 123 -8.88 3.29 4.04
N SER A 124 -10.03 3.09 3.40
CA SER A 124 -10.47 1.75 3.00
C SER A 124 -9.73 1.26 1.76
N SER A 125 -8.97 0.18 1.90
CA SER A 125 -8.29 -0.47 0.77
C SER A 125 -9.27 -0.91 -0.32
N SER A 126 -10.42 -1.48 0.06
CA SER A 126 -11.40 -2.01 -0.90
C SER A 126 -12.14 -0.89 -1.64
N GLN A 127 -12.51 0.20 -0.95
CA GLN A 127 -13.22 1.32 -1.57
C GLN A 127 -12.31 2.12 -2.51
N TYR A 128 -11.03 2.30 -2.14
CA TYR A 128 -10.06 2.97 -3.02
C TYR A 128 -9.74 2.12 -4.25
N LYS A 129 -9.54 0.80 -4.07
CA LYS A 129 -9.42 -0.14 -5.20
C LYS A 129 -10.60 -0.03 -6.16
N LYS A 130 -11.83 -0.17 -5.63
CA LYS A 130 -13.07 -0.08 -6.43
C LYS A 130 -13.13 1.26 -7.16
N LYS A 131 -12.75 2.35 -6.50
CA LYS A 131 -12.67 3.67 -7.12
C LYS A 131 -11.71 3.69 -8.30
N PHE A 132 -10.44 3.30 -8.11
CA PHE A 132 -9.46 3.31 -9.20
C PHE A 132 -9.87 2.45 -10.40
N ILE A 133 -10.54 1.32 -10.15
CA ILE A 133 -11.13 0.48 -11.20
C ILE A 133 -12.25 1.23 -11.94
N ASN A 134 -13.19 1.81 -11.20
CA ASN A 134 -14.38 2.45 -11.77
C ASN A 134 -14.08 3.73 -12.54
N GLU A 135 -13.02 4.46 -12.19
CA GLU A 135 -12.60 5.63 -12.97
C GLU A 135 -12.07 5.23 -14.36
N GLY A 136 -11.61 3.99 -14.54
CA GLY A 136 -11.14 3.46 -15.83
C GLY A 136 -9.92 4.17 -16.40
N LEU A 137 -9.15 4.87 -15.55
CA LEU A 137 -8.02 5.70 -15.97
C LEU A 137 -6.72 4.92 -16.11
N PHE A 138 -6.57 3.79 -15.41
CA PHE A 138 -5.33 3.00 -15.39
C PHE A 138 -5.54 1.66 -16.08
N LYS A 139 -4.56 1.18 -16.84
CA LYS A 139 -4.55 -0.20 -17.35
C LYS A 139 -4.21 -1.22 -16.26
N GLU A 140 -3.39 -0.80 -15.30
CA GLU A 140 -2.88 -1.62 -14.21
C GLU A 140 -2.95 -0.91 -12.85
N ILE A 141 -3.36 -1.61 -11.80
CA ILE A 141 -3.51 -1.06 -10.45
C ILE A 141 -2.85 -2.02 -9.44
N ILE A 142 -1.78 -1.58 -8.78
CA ILE A 142 -1.00 -2.40 -7.84
C ILE A 142 -1.06 -1.77 -6.45
N LEU A 143 -1.65 -2.47 -5.49
CA LEU A 143 -1.75 -2.06 -4.09
C LEU A 143 -0.88 -2.98 -3.22
N TRP A 144 -0.02 -2.38 -2.40
CA TRP A 144 0.82 -3.05 -1.42
C TRP A 144 0.59 -2.44 -0.04
N MET A 145 0.29 -3.27 0.95
CA MET A 145 -0.06 -2.81 2.30
C MET A 145 0.70 -3.62 3.35
N ASP A 146 1.67 -3.00 3.99
CA ASP A 146 2.39 -3.55 5.13
C ASP A 146 1.74 -3.07 6.44
N CYS A 147 0.68 -3.77 6.85
CA CYS A 147 -0.07 -3.44 8.05
C CYS A 147 -0.85 -4.63 8.59
N CYS A 148 -1.17 -4.58 9.89
CA CYS A 148 -2.01 -5.58 10.53
C CYS A 148 -3.42 -5.60 9.93
N ARG A 149 -4.09 -6.75 10.10
CA ARG A 149 -5.49 -6.95 9.72
C ARG A 149 -6.24 -7.62 10.84
N THR A 150 -6.01 -7.16 12.07
CA THR A 150 -6.72 -7.64 13.25
C THR A 150 -8.02 -6.88 13.45
N ALA A 151 -9.08 -7.60 13.83
CA ALA A 151 -10.34 -6.97 14.22
C ALA A 151 -10.23 -6.48 15.68
N LYS A 152 -10.52 -5.19 15.90
CA LYS A 152 -10.62 -4.63 17.26
C LYS A 152 -12.06 -4.27 17.64
N PHE A 153 -12.80 -3.74 16.68
CA PHE A 153 -14.19 -3.32 16.82
C PHE A 153 -14.82 -3.20 15.42
N GLN A 154 -16.13 -3.01 15.37
CA GLN A 154 -16.87 -2.71 14.14
C GLN A 154 -16.58 -1.27 13.70
N PHE A 155 -16.09 -1.06 12.47
CA PHE A 155 -15.84 0.26 11.90
C PHE A 155 -15.90 0.22 10.36
N ASP A 156 -16.21 1.34 9.71
CA ASP A 156 -16.28 1.47 8.23
C ASP A 156 -15.20 2.46 7.76
N PRO A 157 -14.04 1.99 7.26
CA PRO A 157 -12.94 2.86 6.90
C PRO A 157 -13.30 3.83 5.78
N GLY A 158 -12.67 5.01 5.84
CA GLY A 158 -13.04 6.15 5.02
C GLY A 158 -12.96 5.87 3.53
N ARG A 159 -14.03 6.27 2.82
CA ARG A 159 -14.15 6.14 1.36
C ARG A 159 -13.30 7.18 0.64
N GLY A 160 -12.95 6.90 -0.61
CA GLY A 160 -12.19 7.84 -1.45
C GLY A 160 -12.98 9.11 -1.79
N PRO A 161 -12.29 10.15 -2.29
CA PRO A 161 -12.93 11.42 -2.60
C PRO A 161 -13.93 11.27 -3.75
N ARG A 162 -14.95 12.14 -3.79
CA ARG A 162 -15.83 12.23 -4.95
C ARG A 162 -15.06 12.81 -6.14
N ILE A 163 -15.21 12.18 -7.31
CA ILE A 163 -14.63 12.65 -8.57
C ILE A 163 -15.76 12.79 -9.59
N LEU A 164 -15.63 13.79 -10.45
CA LEU A 164 -16.62 14.10 -11.49
C LEU A 164 -16.39 13.21 -12.74
N PRO A 165 -17.45 12.94 -13.51
CA PRO A 165 -17.71 11.61 -14.09
C PRO A 165 -17.00 11.30 -15.42
N ARG A 166 -15.86 11.94 -15.75
CA ARG A 166 -15.15 11.57 -16.99
C ARG A 166 -14.42 10.24 -16.79
N MET A 167 -15.12 9.16 -17.14
CA MET A 167 -14.57 7.81 -17.17
C MET A 167 -13.49 7.70 -18.24
N GLY A 168 -12.41 7.00 -17.91
CA GLY A 168 -11.39 6.58 -18.87
C GLY A 168 -11.82 5.34 -19.66
N PRO A 169 -11.03 4.93 -20.66
CA PRO A 169 -11.37 3.83 -21.55
C PRO A 169 -11.15 2.44 -20.93
N ASN A 170 -10.45 2.34 -19.79
CA ASN A 170 -9.99 1.07 -19.22
C ASN A 170 -11.02 0.46 -18.25
N HIS A 171 -12.11 -0.11 -18.77
CA HIS A 171 -13.23 -0.65 -17.97
C HIS A 171 -12.96 -2.00 -17.28
N ASN A 172 -11.81 -2.64 -17.54
CA ASN A 172 -11.41 -3.88 -16.90
C ASN A 172 -9.88 -3.91 -16.69
N PRO A 173 -9.36 -3.07 -15.77
CA PRO A 173 -7.93 -3.01 -15.53
C PRO A 173 -7.43 -4.32 -14.90
N ARG A 174 -6.14 -4.60 -15.12
CA ARG A 174 -5.45 -5.63 -14.34
C ARG A 174 -5.13 -5.06 -12.96
N TRP A 175 -5.40 -5.80 -11.90
CA TRP A 175 -5.14 -5.31 -10.55
C TRP A 175 -4.60 -6.40 -9.64
N MET A 176 -3.81 -5.97 -8.67
CA MET A 176 -3.30 -6.78 -7.57
C MET A 176 -3.40 -6.01 -6.27
N VAL A 177 -3.72 -6.71 -5.19
CA VAL A 177 -3.65 -6.25 -3.82
C VAL A 177 -2.82 -7.25 -3.03
N ALA A 178 -1.72 -6.82 -2.42
CA ALA A 178 -0.94 -7.64 -1.49
C ALA A 178 -0.99 -7.03 -0.09
N PHE A 179 -1.48 -7.82 0.84
CA PHE A 179 -1.48 -7.54 2.27
C PHE A 179 -0.29 -8.22 2.94
N GLY A 180 0.36 -7.51 3.86
CA GLY A 180 1.47 -8.02 4.65
C GLY A 180 1.09 -9.11 5.63
N ALA A 181 -0.19 -9.20 5.97
CA ALA A 181 -0.77 -10.24 6.82
C ALA A 181 -2.06 -10.80 6.21
N GLN A 182 -2.43 -12.02 6.58
CA GLN A 182 -3.74 -12.62 6.34
C GLN A 182 -4.84 -11.92 7.13
N PHE A 183 -6.08 -12.13 6.71
CA PHE A 183 -7.25 -11.65 7.44
C PHE A 183 -7.20 -12.13 8.91
N ASN A 184 -7.49 -11.23 9.84
CA ASN A 184 -7.46 -11.46 11.28
C ASN A 184 -6.07 -11.77 11.88
N ASN A 185 -4.98 -11.43 11.18
CA ASN A 185 -3.60 -11.61 11.65
C ASN A 185 -2.81 -10.30 11.70
N GLU A 186 -1.65 -10.36 12.37
CA GLU A 186 -0.73 -9.24 12.56
C GLU A 186 0.37 -9.21 11.47
N ALA A 187 0.85 -8.00 11.19
CA ALA A 187 2.08 -7.75 10.44
C ALA A 187 3.10 -7.10 11.38
N PHE A 188 4.38 -7.43 11.22
CA PHE A 188 5.42 -7.07 12.19
C PHE A 188 6.55 -6.25 11.57
N GLU A 189 7.16 -5.43 12.43
CA GLU A 189 8.46 -4.82 12.19
C GLU A 189 9.54 -5.67 12.85
N ALA A 190 10.68 -5.85 12.18
CA ALA A 190 11.83 -6.58 12.70
C ALA A 190 13.11 -5.77 12.55
N VAL A 191 14.08 -6.03 13.43
CA VAL A 191 15.43 -5.45 13.32
C VAL A 191 16.13 -6.07 12.12
N VAL A 192 16.51 -5.26 11.13
CA VAL A 192 17.24 -5.70 9.94
C VAL A 192 18.74 -5.44 10.03
N ASP A 193 19.14 -4.42 10.78
CA ASP A 193 20.53 -4.15 11.11
C ASP A 193 20.67 -3.96 12.62
N PRO A 194 21.20 -4.97 13.35
CA PRO A 194 21.43 -4.86 14.79
C PRO A 194 22.43 -3.77 15.18
N ALA A 195 23.37 -3.41 14.30
CA ALA A 195 24.39 -2.40 14.62
C ALA A 195 23.79 -0.99 14.68
N ASN A 196 22.80 -0.72 13.83
CA ASN A 196 22.11 0.56 13.75
C ASN A 196 20.71 0.55 14.39
N ASN A 197 20.29 -0.59 14.95
CA ASN A 197 18.94 -0.84 15.47
C ASN A 197 17.85 -0.44 14.46
N GLU A 198 18.11 -0.73 13.19
CA GLU A 198 17.23 -0.36 12.09
C GLU A 198 16.04 -1.32 12.02
N MET A 199 14.83 -0.78 12.14
CA MET A 199 13.58 -1.53 12.02
C MET A 199 13.03 -1.42 10.59
N ARG A 200 12.43 -2.51 10.12
CA ARG A 200 11.68 -2.57 8.84
C ARG A 200 10.49 -3.50 8.98
N GLY A 201 9.42 -3.22 8.25
CA GLY A 201 8.32 -4.16 8.06
C GLY A 201 8.82 -5.43 7.38
N VAL A 202 8.45 -6.59 7.94
CA VAL A 202 8.87 -7.89 7.40
C VAL A 202 8.39 -8.05 5.96
N PHE A 203 7.14 -7.69 5.68
CA PHE A 203 6.59 -7.78 4.34
C PHE A 203 7.32 -6.86 3.35
N THR A 204 7.56 -5.59 3.71
CA THR A 204 8.22 -4.64 2.82
C THR A 204 9.66 -5.04 2.52
N LYS A 205 10.40 -5.52 3.53
CA LYS A 205 11.75 -6.06 3.33
C LYS A 205 11.74 -7.16 2.26
N VAL A 206 10.89 -8.17 2.43
CA VAL A 206 10.79 -9.29 1.49
C VAL A 206 10.30 -8.82 0.12
N LEU A 207 9.33 -7.90 0.06
CA LEU A 207 8.83 -7.32 -1.18
C LEU A 207 9.98 -6.69 -2.00
N LEU A 208 10.79 -5.85 -1.38
CA LEU A 208 11.92 -5.19 -2.05
C LEU A 208 13.00 -6.18 -2.49
N GLU A 209 13.32 -7.20 -1.68
CA GLU A 209 14.22 -8.29 -2.08
C GLU A 209 13.70 -9.03 -3.31
N GLY A 210 12.42 -9.37 -3.33
CA GLY A 210 11.77 -10.05 -4.45
C GLY A 210 11.83 -9.21 -5.73
N LEU A 211 11.47 -7.93 -5.64
CA LEU A 211 11.46 -6.98 -6.74
C LEU A 211 12.86 -6.65 -7.30
N THR A 212 13.91 -6.81 -6.48
CA THR A 212 15.30 -6.54 -6.87
C THR A 212 16.06 -7.78 -7.36
N GLY A 213 15.34 -8.90 -7.56
CA GLY A 213 15.85 -10.08 -8.26
C GLY A 213 15.97 -11.34 -7.41
N ALA A 214 15.55 -11.33 -6.14
CA ALA A 214 15.51 -12.55 -5.32
C ALA A 214 14.33 -13.46 -5.71
N ALA A 215 13.26 -12.91 -6.30
CA ALA A 215 12.18 -13.70 -6.86
C ALA A 215 12.64 -14.40 -8.15
N PRO A 216 12.40 -15.71 -8.33
CA PRO A 216 12.72 -16.39 -9.58
C PRO A 216 12.04 -15.69 -10.75
N SER A 217 12.81 -15.34 -11.78
CA SER A 217 12.26 -14.71 -12.98
C SER A 217 12.84 -15.33 -14.25
N ALA A 218 11.98 -15.61 -15.24
CA ALA A 218 12.41 -15.98 -16.58
C ALA A 218 12.91 -14.77 -17.41
N GLY A 219 12.84 -13.55 -16.86
CA GLY A 219 13.30 -12.31 -17.47
C GLY A 219 14.13 -11.44 -16.51
N VAL A 220 14.25 -10.14 -16.80
CA VAL A 220 15.03 -9.20 -15.97
C VAL A 220 14.31 -8.87 -14.65
N ARG A 221 12.98 -9.03 -14.58
CA ARG A 221 12.15 -8.64 -13.44
C ARG A 221 11.00 -9.62 -13.25
N PRO A 222 10.57 -9.89 -12.00
CA PRO A 222 9.51 -10.84 -11.75
C PRO A 222 8.17 -10.35 -12.31
N ASN A 223 7.34 -11.28 -12.75
CA ASN A 223 5.92 -11.03 -12.94
C ASN A 223 5.15 -11.16 -11.62
N VAL A 224 3.86 -10.79 -11.64
CA VAL A 224 2.98 -10.89 -10.45
C VAL A 224 2.95 -12.30 -9.84
N ALA A 225 2.85 -13.36 -10.63
CA ALA A 225 2.80 -14.72 -10.09
C ALA A 225 4.12 -15.13 -9.44
N GLU A 226 5.25 -14.78 -10.06
CA GLU A 226 6.60 -15.01 -9.53
C GLU A 226 6.82 -14.28 -8.20
N LEU A 227 6.45 -12.99 -8.14
CA LEU A 227 6.55 -12.20 -6.92
C LEU A 227 5.62 -12.73 -5.82
N SER A 228 4.37 -13.08 -6.15
CA SER A 228 3.42 -13.64 -5.18
C SER A 228 3.93 -14.93 -4.56
N ASN A 229 4.45 -15.86 -5.39
CA ASN A 229 5.04 -17.10 -4.89
C ASN A 229 6.24 -16.83 -3.98
N TYR A 230 7.09 -15.88 -4.34
CA TYR A 230 8.22 -15.46 -3.51
C TYR A 230 7.74 -14.91 -2.16
N LEU A 231 6.74 -14.02 -2.16
CA LEU A 231 6.17 -13.42 -0.95
C LEU A 231 5.56 -14.48 -0.03
N TYR A 232 4.72 -15.38 -0.56
CA TYR A 232 4.11 -16.47 0.23
C TYR A 232 5.15 -17.40 0.86
N TYR A 233 6.31 -17.58 0.23
CA TYR A 233 7.37 -18.41 0.77
C TYR A 233 8.27 -17.67 1.77
N LYS A 234 8.65 -16.42 1.46
CA LYS A 234 9.70 -15.71 2.20
C LYS A 234 9.20 -14.88 3.37
N VAL A 235 7.99 -14.32 3.30
CA VAL A 235 7.45 -13.54 4.43
C VAL A 235 7.33 -14.39 5.71
N PRO A 236 6.77 -15.62 5.68
CA PRO A 236 6.71 -16.45 6.88
C PRO A 236 8.09 -16.84 7.40
N LEU A 237 9.04 -17.12 6.48
CA LEU A 237 10.41 -17.47 6.84
C LEU A 237 11.14 -16.32 7.53
N GLU A 238 11.03 -15.10 7.01
CA GLU A 238 11.65 -13.92 7.61
C GLU A 238 10.98 -13.54 8.93
N ALA A 239 9.66 -13.65 9.04
CA ALA A 239 8.94 -13.43 10.30
C ALA A 239 9.39 -14.40 11.39
N GLN A 240 9.54 -15.69 11.04
CA GLN A 240 9.95 -16.73 11.98
C GLN A 240 11.36 -16.47 12.55
N LYS A 241 12.29 -15.96 11.73
CA LYS A 241 13.63 -15.57 12.21
C LYS A 241 13.59 -14.48 13.28
N ALA A 242 12.59 -13.60 13.20
CA ALA A 242 12.35 -12.55 14.18
C ALA A 242 11.46 -13.01 15.36
N GLY A 243 11.03 -14.28 15.38
CA GLY A 243 10.19 -14.84 16.45
C GLY A 243 8.69 -14.59 16.28
N PHE A 244 8.23 -14.22 15.09
CA PHE A 244 6.83 -13.94 14.79
C PHE A 244 6.23 -14.96 13.81
N SER A 245 4.90 -14.98 13.72
CA SER A 245 4.15 -15.68 12.66
C SER A 245 3.45 -14.64 11.80
N GLN A 246 3.78 -14.59 10.51
CA GLN A 246 3.17 -13.64 9.58
C GLN A 246 3.08 -14.29 8.20
N ASP A 247 1.86 -14.42 7.71
CA ASP A 247 1.55 -14.93 6.38
C ASP A 247 0.93 -13.80 5.56
N PRO A 248 1.42 -13.49 4.35
CA PRO A 248 0.82 -12.47 3.51
C PRO A 248 -0.46 -13.01 2.85
N GLU A 249 -1.26 -12.11 2.28
CA GLU A 249 -2.43 -12.49 1.48
C GLU A 249 -2.52 -11.62 0.23
N ILE A 250 -2.68 -12.24 -0.94
CA ILE A 250 -2.59 -11.56 -2.23
C ILE A 250 -3.80 -11.91 -3.08
N PHE A 251 -4.48 -10.88 -3.57
CA PHE A 251 -5.64 -10.96 -4.47
C PHE A 251 -5.32 -10.29 -5.81
N GLY A 252 -5.92 -10.75 -6.90
CA GLY A 252 -5.76 -10.09 -8.19
C GLY A 252 -6.41 -10.83 -9.35
N ASN A 253 -6.58 -10.13 -10.48
CA ASN A 253 -7.03 -10.70 -11.76
C ASN A 253 -5.89 -10.77 -12.80
N THR A 254 -4.64 -10.54 -12.38
CA THR A 254 -3.45 -10.49 -13.24
C THR A 254 -3.08 -11.82 -13.88
N HIS A 255 -3.73 -12.92 -13.49
CA HIS A 255 -3.58 -14.24 -14.09
C HIS A 255 -4.31 -14.36 -15.45
N THR A 256 -5.17 -13.40 -15.78
CA THR A 256 -5.89 -13.39 -17.06
C THR A 256 -5.11 -12.56 -18.10
N GLY A 257 -4.69 -13.19 -19.20
CA GLY A 257 -4.00 -12.52 -20.31
C GLY A 257 -2.47 -12.47 -20.20
N LYS A 258 -1.85 -11.40 -20.72
CA LYS A 258 -0.38 -11.24 -20.71
C LYS A 258 0.13 -11.02 -19.28
N PRO A 259 1.26 -11.64 -18.89
CA PRO A 259 1.84 -11.42 -17.56
C PRO A 259 2.13 -9.94 -17.29
N VAL A 260 1.84 -9.51 -16.06
CA VAL A 260 2.19 -8.19 -15.55
C VAL A 260 3.56 -8.26 -14.91
N TYR A 261 4.53 -7.53 -15.46
CA TYR A 261 5.90 -7.43 -14.95
C TYR A 261 6.09 -6.16 -14.13
N PHE A 262 6.95 -6.23 -13.12
CA PHE A 262 7.39 -5.07 -12.32
C PHE A 262 8.57 -4.36 -12.97
#